data_AF-A0A662W0J7-F1
#
_entry.id   AF-A0A662W0J7-F1
#
_cell.length_a   1.000
_cell.length_b   1.000
_cell.length_c   1.000
_cell.angle_alpha   90.00
_cell.angle_beta   90.00
_cell.angle_gamma   90.00
#
_symmetry.space_group_name_H-M   'P 1'
#
loop_
_entity.id
_entity.type
_entity.pdbx_description
1 polymer ?
#
loop_
_entity_poly.entity_id
_entity_poly.type
_entity_poly.pdbx_seq_one_letter_code
_entity_poly.pdbx_strand_id
1 'polypeptide(L)'
;MKVKEAPKTSTSIIVRSASAARVTQSKNPFLELMRRLFRKEDVAMKAIKFINIVDERQKSGKPVRVEEWENLMEELGMVRSSFYSMRNKLLGAGMISVKDGEYRLSGVFSRDLVDMARWWWTAVLGYDPDSL
;
A
#
# COMPACT_ATOMS: atom_id res chain seq x y z
N MET A 1 -17.12 3.48 18.38
CA MET A 1 -16.39 4.49 17.58
C MET A 1 -16.71 4.25 16.11
N LYS A 2 -17.30 5.22 15.40
CA LYS A 2 -17.62 5.06 13.96
C LYS A 2 -16.32 5.03 13.17
N VAL A 3 -16.17 4.08 12.25
CA VAL A 3 -14.97 3.90 11.40
C VAL A 3 -14.54 5.18 10.67
N LYS A 4 -15.47 6.13 10.46
CA LYS A 4 -15.23 7.43 9.83
C LYS A 4 -14.44 8.44 10.70
N GLU A 5 -14.34 8.23 12.01
CA GLU A 5 -13.73 9.18 12.96
C GLU A 5 -12.37 8.72 13.50
N ALA A 6 -11.85 7.57 13.04
CA ALA A 6 -10.50 7.17 13.39
C ALA A 6 -9.49 8.16 12.78
N PRO A 7 -8.53 8.69 13.56
CA PRO A 7 -7.47 9.53 13.01
C PRO A 7 -6.82 8.80 11.84
N LYS A 8 -6.68 9.46 10.68
CA LYS A 8 -5.89 8.92 9.57
C LYS A 8 -4.45 8.79 10.08
N THR A 9 -4.08 7.60 10.54
CA THR A 9 -2.76 7.35 11.08
C THR A 9 -1.74 7.53 9.96
N SER A 10 -0.77 8.43 10.17
CA SER A 10 0.32 8.66 9.23
C SER A 10 1.05 7.35 8.96
N THR A 11 1.26 7.00 7.70
CA THR A 11 2.02 5.81 7.31
C THR A 11 3.43 6.19 6.90
N SER A 12 4.43 5.63 7.58
CA SER A 12 5.83 5.82 7.20
C SER A 12 6.21 4.93 6.02
N ILE A 13 6.91 5.50 5.05
CA ILE A 13 7.48 4.83 3.88
C ILE A 13 9.00 4.93 3.96
N ILE A 14 9.70 3.82 3.72
CA ILE A 14 11.17 3.78 3.73
C ILE A 14 11.70 4.11 2.33
N VAL A 15 12.36 5.25 2.18
CA VAL A 15 13.12 5.58 0.96
C VAL A 15 14.55 5.05 1.11
N ARG A 16 15.07 4.36 0.08
CA ARG A 16 16.46 3.88 0.03
C ARG A 16 17.16 4.59 -1.12
N SER A 17 18.34 5.15 -0.87
CA SER A 17 19.10 5.95 -1.84
C SER A 17 19.96 5.13 -2.80
N ALA A 18 20.25 3.87 -2.48
CA ALA A 18 21.05 3.00 -3.34
C ALA A 18 20.33 2.71 -4.66
N SER A 19 21.01 2.88 -5.80
CA SER A 19 20.49 2.59 -7.14
C SER A 19 20.01 1.14 -7.29
N ALA A 20 20.74 0.18 -6.70
CA ALA A 20 20.36 -1.23 -6.64
C ALA A 20 19.07 -1.50 -5.84
N ALA A 21 18.59 -0.54 -5.06
CA ALA A 21 17.34 -0.62 -4.31
C ALA A 21 16.15 -0.02 -5.10
N ARG A 22 16.29 0.28 -6.39
CA ARG A 22 15.16 0.74 -7.21
C ARG A 22 14.16 -0.40 -7.38
N VAL A 23 12.89 -0.12 -7.08
CA VAL A 23 11.79 -1.08 -7.19
C VAL A 23 11.74 -1.71 -8.58
N THR A 24 11.84 -0.90 -9.63
CA THR A 24 11.77 -1.34 -11.04
C THR A 24 12.98 -2.14 -11.50
N GLN A 25 14.10 -2.09 -10.78
CA GLN A 25 15.32 -2.84 -11.11
C GLN A 25 15.45 -4.13 -10.27
N SER A 26 14.52 -4.38 -9.36
CA SER A 26 14.48 -5.60 -8.55
C SER A 26 13.99 -6.80 -9.36
N LYS A 27 14.50 -8.00 -9.04
CA LYS A 27 13.94 -9.27 -9.54
C LYS A 27 12.49 -9.50 -9.11
N ASN A 28 12.10 -8.90 -7.98
CA ASN A 28 10.72 -8.91 -7.49
C ASN A 28 10.32 -7.48 -7.08
N PRO A 29 9.83 -6.67 -8.04
CA PRO A 29 9.45 -5.28 -7.78
C PRO A 29 8.37 -5.14 -6.70
N PHE A 30 7.37 -6.02 -6.70
CA PHE A 30 6.25 -5.90 -5.76
C PHE A 30 6.70 -6.15 -4.32
N LEU A 31 7.55 -7.15 -4.10
CA LEU A 31 8.16 -7.37 -2.79
C LEU A 31 9.05 -6.20 -2.35
N GLU A 32 9.86 -5.66 -3.26
CA GLU A 32 10.72 -4.52 -2.94
C GLU A 32 9.92 -3.25 -2.63
N LEU A 33 8.74 -3.08 -3.25
CA LEU A 33 7.77 -2.05 -2.91
C LEU A 33 7.13 -2.30 -1.54
N MET A 34 6.68 -3.52 -1.25
CA MET A 34 6.08 -3.84 0.05
C MET A 34 7.08 -3.70 1.21
N ARG A 35 8.36 -3.98 0.98
CA ARG A 35 9.45 -3.73 1.96
C ARG A 35 9.64 -2.26 2.31
N ARG A 36 9.03 -1.32 1.56
CA ARG A 36 8.98 0.11 1.90
C ARG A 36 8.01 0.41 3.03
N LEU A 37 7.01 -0.44 3.21
CA LEU A 37 5.97 -0.33 4.21
C LEU A 37 6.18 -1.30 5.37
N PHE A 38 6.61 -2.52 5.06
CA PHE A 38 6.72 -3.63 6.01
C PHE A 38 8.17 -3.98 6.26
N ARG A 39 8.61 -3.90 7.52
CA ARG A 39 9.98 -4.27 7.91
C ARG A 39 10.22 -5.77 7.82
N LYS A 40 9.22 -6.58 8.19
CA LYS A 40 9.30 -8.02 8.11
C LYS A 40 8.81 -8.52 6.75
N GLU A 41 9.60 -9.39 6.14
CA GLU A 41 9.32 -9.93 4.81
C GLU A 41 8.08 -10.82 4.78
N ASP A 42 7.82 -11.59 5.84
CA ASP A 42 6.61 -12.41 5.95
C ASP A 42 5.34 -11.56 5.85
N VAL A 43 5.31 -10.40 6.51
CA VAL A 43 4.20 -9.45 6.43
C VAL A 43 4.14 -8.79 5.05
N ALA A 44 5.29 -8.48 4.45
CA ALA A 44 5.34 -7.94 3.09
C ALA A 44 4.72 -8.91 2.08
N MET A 45 5.07 -10.21 2.15
CA MET A 45 4.51 -11.25 1.27
C MET A 45 3.00 -11.43 1.48
N LYS A 46 2.53 -11.37 2.73
CA LYS A 46 1.09 -11.43 3.03
C LYS A 46 0.34 -10.20 2.50
N ALA A 47 0.97 -9.01 2.54
CA ALA A 47 0.41 -7.80 1.95
C ALA A 47 0.30 -7.91 0.42
N ILE A 48 1.30 -8.47 -0.26
CA ILE A 48 1.22 -8.78 -1.71
C ILE A 48 0.03 -9.69 -1.98
N LYS A 49 -0.09 -10.80 -1.25
CA LYS A 49 -1.19 -11.74 -1.41
C LYS A 49 -2.54 -11.05 -1.22
N PHE A 50 -2.69 -10.23 -0.17
CA PHE A 50 -3.91 -9.48 0.07
C PHE A 50 -4.25 -8.51 -1.07
N ILE A 51 -3.27 -7.77 -1.60
CA ILE A 51 -3.50 -6.85 -2.73
C ILE A 51 -3.92 -7.63 -3.99
N ASN A 52 -3.29 -8.78 -4.27
CA ASN A 52 -3.67 -9.62 -5.40
C ASN A 52 -5.11 -10.15 -5.27
N ILE A 53 -5.50 -10.62 -4.08
CA ILE A 53 -6.89 -11.04 -3.81
C ILE A 53 -7.85 -9.88 -4.12
N VAL A 54 -7.56 -8.66 -3.63
CA VAL A 54 -8.39 -7.48 -3.91
C VAL A 54 -8.46 -7.16 -5.41
N ASP A 55 -7.34 -7.23 -6.12
CA ASP A 55 -7.28 -6.97 -7.56
C ASP A 55 -8.08 -7.99 -8.38
N GLU A 56 -7.88 -9.28 -8.12
CA GLU A 56 -8.57 -10.37 -8.82
C GLU A 56 -10.09 -10.34 -8.55
N ARG A 57 -10.48 -10.14 -7.30
CA ARG A 57 -11.88 -10.01 -6.87
C ARG A 57 -12.56 -8.78 -7.48
N GLN A 58 -11.89 -7.63 -7.54
CA GLN A 58 -12.47 -6.44 -8.19
C GLN A 58 -12.64 -6.65 -9.70
N LYS A 59 -11.65 -7.25 -10.36
CA LYS A 59 -11.66 -7.51 -11.82
C LYS A 59 -12.72 -8.53 -12.22
N SER A 60 -13.00 -9.49 -11.34
CA SER A 60 -14.06 -10.49 -11.53
C SER A 60 -15.46 -10.00 -11.15
N GLY A 61 -15.62 -8.72 -10.78
CA GLY A 61 -16.92 -8.14 -10.43
C GLY A 61 -17.47 -8.63 -9.08
N LYS A 62 -16.64 -9.25 -8.25
CA LYS A 62 -16.98 -9.67 -6.88
C LYS A 62 -15.99 -9.06 -5.89
N PRO A 63 -16.00 -7.74 -5.63
CA PRO A 63 -15.00 -7.10 -4.77
C PRO A 63 -14.98 -7.67 -3.35
N VAL A 64 -13.82 -7.68 -2.69
CA VAL A 64 -13.66 -8.17 -1.32
C VAL A 64 -14.39 -7.24 -0.35
N ARG A 65 -15.33 -7.77 0.44
CA ARG A 65 -16.08 -7.02 1.45
C ARG A 65 -15.31 -6.99 2.77
N VAL A 66 -15.42 -5.91 3.52
CA VAL A 66 -14.74 -5.71 4.81
C VAL A 66 -15.17 -6.74 5.85
N GLU A 67 -16.41 -7.22 5.76
CA GLU A 67 -16.95 -8.28 6.62
C GLU A 67 -16.33 -9.67 6.36
N GLU A 68 -15.69 -9.88 5.21
CA GLU A 68 -14.97 -11.13 4.87
C GLU A 68 -13.59 -11.22 5.56
N TRP A 69 -13.30 -10.34 6.53
CA TRP A 69 -11.99 -10.26 7.18
C TRP A 69 -11.56 -11.56 7.86
N GLU A 70 -12.47 -12.37 8.41
CA GLU A 70 -12.13 -13.64 9.06
C GLU A 70 -11.56 -14.65 8.07
N ASN A 71 -12.22 -14.82 6.92
CA ASN A 71 -11.76 -15.70 5.85
C ASN A 71 -10.40 -15.23 5.29
N LEU A 72 -10.22 -13.91 5.13
CA LEU A 72 -8.95 -13.35 4.67
C LEU A 72 -7.82 -13.59 5.67
N MET A 73 -8.09 -13.48 6.97
CA MET A 73 -7.09 -13.78 7.99
C MET A 73 -6.62 -15.23 7.93
N GLU A 74 -7.56 -16.16 7.80
CA GLU A 74 -7.28 -17.58 7.67
C GLU A 74 -6.46 -17.85 6.41
N GLU A 75 -6.89 -17.31 5.26
CA GLU A 75 -6.19 -17.47 3.98
C GLU A 75 -4.76 -16.88 3.98
N LEU A 76 -4.55 -15.78 4.72
CA LEU A 76 -3.25 -15.13 4.86
C LEU A 76 -2.41 -15.75 6.00
N GLY A 77 -2.96 -16.67 6.79
CA GLY A 77 -2.33 -17.23 7.98
C GLY A 77 -1.93 -16.13 8.97
N MET A 78 -2.86 -15.22 9.27
CA MET A 78 -2.63 -14.05 10.14
C MET A 78 -3.55 -14.07 11.35
N VAL A 79 -2.99 -13.71 12.50
CA VAL A 79 -3.82 -13.32 13.65
C VAL A 79 -4.47 -11.96 13.42
N ARG A 80 -5.58 -11.72 14.14
CA ARG A 80 -6.40 -10.50 14.04
C ARG A 80 -5.60 -9.20 14.09
N SER A 81 -4.75 -9.05 15.11
CA SER A 81 -3.96 -7.83 15.28
C SER A 81 -3.02 -7.56 14.09
N SER A 82 -2.36 -8.60 13.58
CA SER A 82 -1.46 -8.50 12.43
C SER A 82 -2.22 -8.15 11.14
N PHE A 83 -3.40 -8.75 10.91
CA PHE A 83 -4.23 -8.43 9.76
C PHE A 83 -4.65 -6.96 9.77
N TYR A 84 -5.22 -6.48 10.87
CA TYR A 84 -5.64 -5.08 10.97
C TYR A 84 -4.47 -4.11 10.88
N SER A 85 -3.31 -4.45 11.45
CA SER A 85 -2.08 -3.64 11.31
C SER A 85 -1.62 -3.53 9.85
N MET A 86 -1.56 -4.66 9.14
CA MET A 86 -1.19 -4.70 7.72
C MET A 86 -2.19 -3.91 6.86
N ARG A 87 -3.49 -4.20 7.03
CA ARG A 87 -4.59 -3.53 6.34
C ARG A 87 -4.57 -2.02 6.57
N ASN A 88 -4.43 -1.58 7.83
CA ASN A 88 -4.45 -0.16 8.15
C ASN A 88 -3.22 0.55 7.58
N LYS A 89 -2.07 -0.12 7.50
CA LYS A 89 -0.89 0.45 6.83
C LYS A 89 -1.11 0.60 5.32
N LEU A 90 -1.74 -0.36 4.66
CA LEU A 90 -2.09 -0.25 3.23
C LEU A 90 -3.12 0.86 2.97
N LEU A 91 -4.11 1.00 3.85
CA LEU A 91 -5.10 2.09 3.80
C LEU A 91 -4.43 3.45 4.01
N GLY A 92 -3.60 3.56 5.04
CA GLY A 92 -2.89 4.80 5.38
C GLY A 92 -1.85 5.21 4.34
N ALA A 93 -1.24 4.25 3.63
CA ALA A 93 -0.38 4.51 2.49
C ALA A 93 -1.16 4.91 1.22
N GLY A 94 -2.49 4.78 1.21
CA GLY A 94 -3.30 5.06 0.03
C GLY A 94 -3.18 4.02 -1.09
N MET A 95 -2.69 2.82 -0.79
CA MET A 95 -2.59 1.71 -1.76
C MET A 95 -3.92 0.99 -1.96
N ILE A 96 -4.74 0.95 -0.92
CA ILE A 96 -6.12 0.46 -0.96
C ILE A 96 -7.06 1.50 -0.35
N SER A 97 -8.35 1.38 -0.63
CA SER A 97 -9.41 2.17 -0.02
C SER A 97 -10.58 1.26 0.36
N VAL A 98 -11.47 1.76 1.23
CA VAL A 98 -12.76 1.13 1.50
C VAL A 98 -13.85 2.02 0.94
N LYS A 99 -14.63 1.50 -0.01
CA LYS A 99 -15.80 2.17 -0.59
C LYS A 99 -16.99 1.23 -0.52
N ASP A 100 -18.10 1.71 0.04
CA ASP A 100 -19.34 0.93 0.17
C ASP A 100 -19.16 -0.45 0.85
N GLY A 101 -18.23 -0.52 1.82
CA GLY A 101 -17.91 -1.76 2.52
C GLY A 101 -17.00 -2.72 1.76
N GLU A 102 -16.44 -2.31 0.62
CA GLU A 102 -15.56 -3.12 -0.22
C GLU A 102 -14.14 -2.54 -0.25
N TYR A 103 -13.14 -3.42 -0.23
CA TYR A 103 -11.77 -3.04 -0.54
C TYR A 103 -11.60 -2.82 -2.04
N ARG A 104 -10.93 -1.71 -2.38
CA ARG A 104 -10.58 -1.35 -3.76
C ARG A 104 -9.11 -0.93 -3.81
N LEU A 105 -8.43 -1.23 -4.91
CA LEU A 105 -7.11 -0.62 -5.15
C LEU A 105 -7.24 0.90 -5.27
N SER A 106 -6.22 1.61 -4.83
CA SER A 106 -6.22 3.07 -4.81
C SER A 106 -4.94 3.62 -5.44
N GLY A 107 -5.11 4.67 -6.25
CA GLY A 107 -4.00 5.42 -6.85
C GLY A 107 -3.46 6.55 -5.97
N VAL A 108 -4.00 6.76 -4.75
CA VAL A 108 -3.54 7.82 -3.83
C VAL A 108 -2.05 7.67 -3.53
N PHE A 109 -1.60 6.43 -3.25
CA PHE A 109 -0.18 6.14 -3.02
C PHE A 109 0.72 6.72 -4.13
N SER A 110 0.39 6.44 -5.39
CA SER A 110 1.19 6.89 -6.53
C SER A 110 1.15 8.40 -6.70
N ARG A 111 -0.03 9.02 -6.53
CA ARG A 111 -0.20 10.47 -6.68
C ARG A 111 0.60 11.24 -5.63
N ASP A 112 0.50 10.83 -4.37
CA ASP A 112 1.22 11.49 -3.27
C ASP A 112 2.74 11.36 -3.43
N LEU A 113 3.24 10.19 -3.84
CA LEU A 113 4.67 10.01 -4.09
C LEU A 113 5.18 10.88 -5.26
N VAL A 114 4.41 10.97 -6.36
CA VAL A 114 4.77 11.80 -7.51
C VAL A 114 4.75 13.29 -7.13
N ASP A 115 3.75 13.72 -6.37
CA ASP A 115 3.64 15.10 -5.88
C ASP A 115 4.85 15.49 -5.01
N MET A 116 5.16 14.69 -3.98
CA MET A 116 6.32 14.92 -3.12
C MET A 116 7.65 14.94 -3.89
N ALA A 117 7.82 14.01 -4.84
CA ALA A 117 9.03 13.94 -5.66
C ALA A 117 9.19 15.17 -6.57
N ARG A 118 8.11 15.57 -7.25
CA ARG A 118 8.10 16.75 -8.13
C ARG A 118 8.30 18.04 -7.36
N TRP A 119 7.69 18.19 -6.19
CA TRP A 119 7.90 19.36 -5.34
C TRP A 119 9.36 19.48 -4.92
N TRP A 120 9.99 18.39 -4.46
CA TRP A 120 11.42 18.41 -4.13
C TRP A 120 12.28 18.79 -5.33
N TRP A 121 12.02 18.16 -6.48
CA TRP A 121 12.77 18.40 -7.71
C TRP A 121 12.72 19.87 -8.17
N THR A 122 11.53 20.48 -8.11
CA THR A 122 11.31 21.84 -8.62
C THR A 122 11.57 22.91 -7.57
N ALA A 123 10.95 22.80 -6.40
CA ALA A 123 10.99 23.84 -5.38
C ALA A 123 12.27 23.84 -4.56
N VAL A 124 12.90 22.67 -4.35
CA VAL A 124 14.12 22.55 -3.54
C VAL A 124 15.37 22.53 -4.40
N LEU A 125 15.39 21.78 -5.51
CA LEU A 125 16.58 21.68 -6.38
C LEU A 125 16.59 22.73 -7.50
N GLY A 126 15.46 23.37 -7.79
CA GLY A 126 15.37 24.40 -8.84
C GLY A 126 15.46 23.83 -10.26
N TYR A 127 15.17 22.54 -10.44
CA TYR A 127 15.24 21.87 -11.74
C TYR A 127 13.95 22.02 -12.54
N ASP A 128 14.07 21.79 -13.84
CA ASP A 128 12.94 21.84 -14.76
C ASP A 128 11.92 20.72 -14.43
N PRO A 129 10.61 21.01 -14.34
CA PRO A 129 9.59 20.02 -13.99
C PRO A 129 9.53 18.79 -14.90
N ASP A 130 9.93 18.93 -16.17
CA ASP A 130 9.86 17.87 -17.18
C ASP A 130 11.16 17.03 -17.25
N SER A 131 12.16 17.35 -16.41
CA SER A 131 13.47 16.69 -16.37
C SER A 131 13.63 15.59 -15.31
N LEU A 132 12.57 15.29 -14.55
CA LEU A 132 12.51 14.22 -13.53
C LEU A 132 12.19 12.85 -14.15
#